data_AF-A0A7X0J9X3-F1
#
_entry.id   AF-A0A7X0J9X3-F1
#
_cell.length_a   1.000
_cell.length_b   1.000
_cell.length_c   1.000
_cell.angle_alpha   90.00
_cell.angle_beta   90.00
_cell.angle_gamma   90.00
#
_symmetry.space_group_name_H-M   'P 1'
#
loop_
_entity.id
_entity.type
_entity.pdbx_description
1 polymer ?
#
loop_
_entity_poly.entity_id
_entity_poly.type
_entity_poly.pdbx_seq_one_letter_code
_entity_poly.pdbx_strand_id
1 'polypeptide(L)'
;MSTDTRKLCFVVMGFGKKTDFETGRTLDLDATYEAIVEPSARALDLRCIRADEIMHSGIIDTAMYEMLLRADLVIADISTGNINAVYELGVRHALRPNSTIIMMESDGSLHFDLNHVATFKYEHMGKDIGSREAARAQRELTTLIEAVLVADRPDSPVYTYLPALQQPKLSEAEFAELVDEAEAAQEQLSGFLEAGEAAGRADQYEAAATAFSKAAEMKPDDPYILQQLALWTYKSALPSQLDALITGLRLIEPLRPDRSNDPETLGIAGAMRKRLWLLTKDRVQLDTAIRYYGRGFEVRRDYYNGENLATCYDFRADEQMDPAEAQFDRMSARKVRQSLIEILSGIRSSVSFDQRSDRRWILATLANCSYGLGEETVGAEFEAAFYGENPANWERETYLSGKIAAKNAAARLRH
;
A
#
# COMPACT_ATOMS: atom_id res chain seq x y z
N MET A 1 -19.10 -31.99 5.82
CA MET A 1 -18.31 -32.37 4.62
C MET A 1 -18.78 -31.52 3.48
N SER A 2 -17.97 -30.53 3.09
CA SER A 2 -18.23 -29.71 1.92
C SER A 2 -18.29 -30.59 0.68
N THR A 3 -19.35 -30.39 -0.09
CA THR A 3 -19.66 -31.11 -1.34
C THR A 3 -19.10 -30.38 -2.56
N ASP A 4 -18.26 -29.37 -2.35
CA ASP A 4 -17.70 -28.55 -3.43
C ASP A 4 -16.55 -29.28 -4.13
N THR A 5 -16.75 -29.61 -5.41
CA THR A 5 -15.79 -30.33 -6.25
C THR A 5 -14.95 -29.42 -7.13
N ARG A 6 -15.09 -28.10 -7.01
CA ARG A 6 -14.32 -27.13 -7.79
C ARG A 6 -12.83 -27.25 -7.47
N LYS A 7 -12.01 -27.04 -8.50
CA LYS A 7 -10.55 -27.01 -8.36
C LYS A 7 -10.11 -25.79 -7.56
N LEU A 8 -9.02 -25.93 -6.81
CA LEU A 8 -8.49 -24.88 -5.97
C LEU A 8 -7.38 -24.07 -6.67
N CYS A 9 -7.58 -22.77 -6.76
CA CYS A 9 -6.58 -21.76 -7.08
C CYS A 9 -6.12 -21.09 -5.79
N PHE A 10 -4.85 -21.32 -5.44
CA PHE A 10 -4.23 -20.71 -4.29
C PHE A 10 -3.34 -19.54 -4.70
N VAL A 11 -3.58 -18.36 -4.14
CA VAL A 11 -2.94 -17.11 -4.55
C VAL A 11 -1.94 -16.67 -3.50
N VAL A 12 -0.67 -16.66 -3.88
CA VAL A 12 0.46 -16.23 -3.08
C VAL A 12 0.77 -14.78 -3.45
N MET A 13 0.42 -13.82 -2.61
CA MET A 13 0.67 -12.40 -2.89
C MET A 13 0.77 -11.60 -1.60
N GLY A 14 1.28 -10.37 -1.67
CA GLY A 14 1.12 -9.42 -0.57
C GLY A 14 -0.29 -8.83 -0.51
N PHE A 15 -0.61 -8.24 0.63
CA PHE A 15 -1.91 -7.66 0.93
C PHE A 15 -1.86 -6.13 1.07
N GLY A 16 -2.90 -5.43 0.65
CA GLY A 16 -3.01 -3.97 0.78
C GLY A 16 -2.01 -3.16 -0.05
N LYS A 17 -1.83 -1.89 0.33
CA LYS A 17 -0.90 -0.97 -0.31
C LYS A 17 0.53 -1.20 0.15
N LYS A 18 1.43 -1.52 -0.78
CA LYS A 18 2.84 -1.77 -0.49
C LYS A 18 3.73 -0.86 -1.32
N THR A 19 4.78 -0.35 -0.69
CA THR A 19 5.81 0.43 -1.40
C THR A 19 6.83 -0.54 -1.98
N ASP A 20 6.96 -0.53 -3.31
CA ASP A 20 8.11 -1.14 -3.97
C ASP A 20 9.33 -0.25 -3.72
N PHE A 21 10.35 -0.79 -3.05
CA PHE A 21 11.55 -0.07 -2.67
C PHE A 21 12.51 0.16 -3.85
N GLU A 22 12.38 -0.59 -4.95
CA GLU A 22 13.22 -0.41 -6.14
C GLU A 22 12.77 0.80 -6.95
N THR A 23 11.46 0.93 -7.19
CA THR A 23 10.89 2.03 -7.96
C THR A 23 10.41 3.21 -7.09
N GLY A 24 10.19 2.99 -5.79
CA GLY A 24 9.53 3.95 -4.90
C GLY A 24 8.02 4.09 -5.13
N ARG A 25 7.43 3.29 -6.02
CA ARG A 25 5.99 3.31 -6.29
C ARG A 25 5.24 2.61 -5.17
N THR A 26 4.01 3.03 -4.90
CA THR A 26 3.09 2.22 -4.09
C THR A 26 2.13 1.52 -5.01
N LEU A 27 2.02 0.22 -4.84
CA LEU A 27 1.12 -0.66 -5.56
C LEU A 27 0.02 -1.09 -4.60
N ASP A 28 -1.24 -0.99 -5.04
CA ASP A 28 -2.36 -1.60 -4.35
C ASP A 28 -2.48 -3.06 -4.82
N LEU A 29 -2.11 -3.98 -3.94
CA LEU A 29 -2.15 -5.41 -4.24
C LEU A 29 -3.57 -5.97 -4.11
N ASP A 30 -4.43 -5.36 -3.31
CA ASP A 30 -5.86 -5.73 -3.24
C ASP A 30 -6.54 -5.39 -4.57
N ALA A 31 -6.24 -4.22 -5.15
CA ALA A 31 -6.71 -3.87 -6.48
C ALA A 31 -6.25 -4.86 -7.56
N THR A 32 -5.05 -5.43 -7.42
CA THR A 32 -4.55 -6.47 -8.34
C THR A 32 -5.37 -7.77 -8.18
N TYR A 33 -5.60 -8.19 -6.93
CA TYR A 33 -6.38 -9.38 -6.63
C TYR A 33 -7.82 -9.26 -7.18
N GLU A 34 -8.52 -8.20 -6.79
CA GLU A 34 -9.93 -7.96 -7.10
C GLU A 34 -10.17 -7.66 -8.57
N ALA A 35 -9.27 -6.92 -9.22
CA ALA A 35 -9.45 -6.52 -10.61
C ALA A 35 -8.87 -7.52 -11.61
N ILE A 36 -7.96 -8.42 -11.22
CA ILE A 36 -7.26 -9.31 -12.15
C ILE A 36 -7.36 -10.77 -11.72
N VAL A 37 -6.83 -11.12 -10.55
CA VAL A 37 -6.60 -12.52 -10.17
C VAL A 37 -7.91 -13.27 -9.90
N GLU A 38 -8.73 -12.76 -8.98
CA GLU A 38 -9.97 -13.41 -8.59
C GLU A 38 -10.97 -13.53 -9.75
N PRO A 39 -11.23 -12.47 -10.55
CA PRO A 39 -12.10 -12.60 -11.72
C PRO A 39 -11.62 -13.64 -12.73
N SER A 40 -10.29 -13.75 -12.94
CA SER A 40 -9.71 -14.72 -13.89
C SER A 40 -9.86 -16.16 -13.41
N ALA A 41 -9.63 -16.41 -12.12
CA ALA A 41 -9.81 -17.73 -11.53
C ALA A 41 -11.30 -18.14 -11.50
N ARG A 42 -12.19 -17.23 -11.08
CA ARG A 42 -13.64 -17.48 -11.02
C ARG A 42 -14.27 -17.68 -12.39
N ALA A 43 -13.73 -17.06 -13.45
CA ALA A 43 -14.19 -17.29 -14.83
C ALA A 43 -14.04 -18.75 -15.28
N LEU A 44 -13.16 -19.52 -14.62
CA LEU A 44 -12.89 -20.94 -14.88
C LEU A 44 -13.47 -21.86 -13.79
N ASP A 45 -14.41 -21.35 -12.98
CA ASP A 45 -15.05 -22.07 -11.88
C ASP A 45 -14.07 -22.62 -10.83
N LEU A 46 -12.97 -21.89 -10.59
CA LEU A 46 -12.00 -22.21 -9.54
C LEU A 46 -12.41 -21.56 -8.22
N ARG A 47 -12.18 -22.28 -7.12
CA ARG A 47 -12.16 -21.71 -5.77
C ARG A 47 -10.89 -20.90 -5.63
N CYS A 48 -10.99 -19.59 -5.44
CA CYS A 48 -9.85 -18.69 -5.40
C CYS A 48 -9.60 -18.25 -3.96
N ILE A 49 -8.49 -18.70 -3.38
CA ILE A 49 -8.12 -18.43 -1.99
C ILE A 49 -6.78 -17.71 -1.94
N ARG A 50 -6.67 -16.64 -1.16
CA ARG A 50 -5.42 -15.90 -0.98
C ARG A 50 -4.68 -16.32 0.30
N ALA A 51 -3.35 -16.45 0.21
CA ALA A 51 -2.48 -17.03 1.24
C ALA A 51 -2.58 -16.37 2.61
N ASP A 52 -2.62 -15.03 2.64
CA ASP A 52 -2.61 -14.28 3.89
C ASP A 52 -3.84 -14.56 4.78
N GLU A 53 -4.91 -15.16 4.26
CA GLU A 53 -6.16 -15.41 5.01
C GLU A 53 -6.18 -16.74 5.77
N ILE A 54 -5.24 -17.64 5.49
CA ILE A 54 -5.15 -18.98 6.11
C ILE A 54 -4.37 -18.98 7.44
N MET A 55 -3.50 -17.98 7.64
CA MET A 55 -2.52 -17.93 8.73
C MET A 55 -3.14 -17.77 10.14
N HIS A 56 -4.47 -17.83 10.32
CA HIS A 56 -5.16 -17.46 11.56
C HIS A 56 -5.79 -18.62 12.38
N SER A 57 -5.70 -19.88 11.96
CA SER A 57 -6.27 -21.00 12.74
C SER A 57 -5.41 -21.49 13.92
N GLY A 58 -4.27 -20.84 14.21
CA GLY A 58 -3.34 -21.27 15.28
C GLY A 58 -2.48 -22.49 14.92
N ILE A 59 -2.59 -23.00 13.69
CA ILE A 59 -1.70 -24.00 13.07
C ILE A 59 -1.19 -23.41 11.75
N ILE A 60 -0.31 -22.43 11.88
CA ILE A 60 -0.17 -21.37 10.88
C ILE A 60 0.65 -21.83 9.67
N ASP A 61 1.73 -22.57 9.89
CA ASP A 61 2.60 -23.02 8.79
C ASP A 61 2.02 -24.23 8.04
N THR A 62 1.47 -25.21 8.77
CA THR A 62 1.03 -26.48 8.18
C THR A 62 -0.05 -26.28 7.12
N ALA A 63 -1.06 -25.45 7.42
CA ALA A 63 -2.14 -25.16 6.50
C ALA A 63 -1.65 -24.52 5.18
N MET A 64 -0.74 -23.55 5.28
CA MET A 64 -0.12 -22.92 4.12
C MET A 64 0.68 -23.93 3.29
N TYR A 65 1.49 -24.79 3.91
CA TYR A 65 2.26 -25.82 3.19
C TYR A 65 1.34 -26.86 2.54
N GLU A 66 0.24 -27.23 3.20
CA GLU A 66 -0.78 -28.10 2.62
C GLU A 66 -1.45 -27.47 1.40
N MET A 67 -1.79 -26.18 1.44
CA MET A 67 -2.32 -25.45 0.28
C MET A 67 -1.32 -25.41 -0.87
N LEU A 68 -0.06 -25.06 -0.61
CA LEU A 68 0.99 -25.06 -1.64
C LEU A 68 1.20 -26.44 -2.28
N LEU A 69 1.07 -27.53 -1.52
CA LEU A 69 1.20 -28.88 -2.08
C LEU A 69 -0.06 -29.34 -2.81
N ARG A 70 -1.25 -29.04 -2.27
CA ARG A 70 -2.50 -29.68 -2.69
C ARG A 70 -3.32 -28.86 -3.68
N ALA A 71 -3.15 -27.54 -3.74
CA ALA A 71 -3.86 -26.71 -4.69
C ALA A 71 -3.61 -27.13 -6.15
N ASP A 72 -4.67 -27.13 -6.95
CA ASP A 72 -4.63 -27.47 -8.38
C ASP A 72 -3.83 -26.44 -9.18
N LEU A 73 -3.89 -25.18 -8.75
CA LEU A 73 -3.18 -24.04 -9.32
C LEU A 73 -2.61 -23.17 -8.19
N VAL A 74 -1.39 -22.67 -8.39
CA VAL A 74 -0.85 -21.56 -7.59
C VAL A 74 -0.58 -20.37 -8.50
N ILE A 75 -1.05 -19.19 -8.12
CA ILE A 75 -0.69 -17.91 -8.75
C ILE A 75 0.15 -17.13 -7.73
N ALA A 76 1.40 -16.83 -8.07
CA ALA A 76 2.32 -16.09 -7.20
C ALA A 76 2.59 -14.68 -7.75
N ASP A 77 2.12 -13.65 -7.06
CA ASP A 77 2.45 -12.26 -7.34
C ASP A 77 3.70 -11.83 -6.56
N ILE A 78 4.75 -11.44 -7.30
CA ILE A 78 6.05 -11.04 -6.77
C ILE A 78 6.36 -9.56 -6.98
N SER A 79 5.37 -8.74 -7.32
CA SER A 79 5.53 -7.36 -7.82
C SER A 79 6.22 -6.40 -6.87
N THR A 80 6.16 -6.65 -5.56
CA THR A 80 6.71 -5.77 -4.52
C THR A 80 7.97 -6.34 -3.88
N GLY A 81 8.55 -7.40 -4.46
CA GLY A 81 9.67 -8.11 -3.85
C GLY A 81 9.30 -8.73 -2.49
N ASN A 82 8.01 -9.05 -2.28
CA ASN A 82 7.55 -9.65 -1.03
C ASN A 82 8.28 -10.98 -0.78
N ILE A 83 9.19 -10.99 0.19
CA ILE A 83 10.06 -12.13 0.52
C ILE A 83 9.22 -13.37 0.86
N ASN A 84 8.06 -13.19 1.50
CA ASN A 84 7.18 -14.30 1.84
C ASN A 84 6.59 -14.93 0.57
N ALA A 85 6.10 -14.12 -0.37
CA ALA A 85 5.57 -14.61 -1.64
C ALA A 85 6.64 -15.34 -2.47
N VAL A 86 7.88 -14.83 -2.48
CA VAL A 86 9.01 -15.49 -3.14
C VAL A 86 9.38 -16.81 -2.45
N TYR A 87 9.36 -16.86 -1.12
CA TYR A 87 9.61 -18.08 -0.36
C TYR A 87 8.56 -19.15 -0.65
N GLU A 88 7.28 -18.79 -0.59
CA GLU A 88 6.15 -19.69 -0.88
C GLU A 88 6.16 -20.20 -2.32
N LEU A 89 6.54 -19.35 -3.29
CA LEU A 89 6.78 -19.77 -4.67
C LEU A 89 7.90 -20.81 -4.77
N GLY A 90 9.01 -20.60 -4.05
CA GLY A 90 10.11 -21.57 -3.98
C GLY A 90 9.66 -22.92 -3.40
N VAL A 91 8.86 -22.88 -2.33
CA VAL A 91 8.25 -24.06 -1.73
C VAL A 91 7.32 -24.77 -2.71
N ARG A 92 6.44 -24.04 -3.40
CA ARG A 92 5.56 -24.60 -4.45
C ARG A 92 6.37 -25.30 -5.54
N HIS A 93 7.41 -24.65 -6.05
CA HIS A 93 8.29 -25.25 -7.06
C HIS A 93 8.97 -26.54 -6.56
N ALA A 94 9.35 -26.62 -5.29
CA ALA A 94 9.91 -27.85 -4.73
C ALA A 94 8.87 -28.97 -4.55
N LEU A 95 7.64 -28.60 -4.20
CA LEU A 95 6.57 -29.54 -3.86
C LEU A 95 5.80 -30.05 -5.09
N ARG A 96 5.72 -29.28 -6.18
CA ARG A 96 4.89 -29.59 -7.35
C ARG A 96 5.63 -29.33 -8.66
N PRO A 97 5.47 -30.23 -9.66
CA PRO A 97 6.14 -30.08 -10.95
C PRO A 97 5.46 -29.06 -11.86
N ASN A 98 4.15 -28.91 -11.75
CA ASN A 98 3.30 -28.17 -12.70
C ASN A 98 2.28 -27.30 -11.94
N SER A 99 1.57 -26.49 -12.71
CA SER A 99 0.43 -25.66 -12.32
C SER A 99 0.81 -24.49 -11.41
N THR A 100 1.82 -23.75 -11.81
CA THR A 100 2.31 -22.56 -11.11
C THR A 100 2.44 -21.39 -12.08
N ILE A 101 1.74 -20.30 -11.82
CA ILE A 101 1.84 -19.04 -12.58
C ILE A 101 2.55 -18.02 -11.72
N ILE A 102 3.56 -17.36 -12.29
CA ILE A 102 4.21 -16.20 -11.67
C ILE A 102 3.66 -14.95 -12.34
N MET A 103 3.32 -13.93 -11.55
CA MET A 103 2.94 -12.62 -12.05
C MET A 103 3.71 -11.48 -11.39
N MET A 104 3.90 -10.39 -12.14
CA MET A 104 4.61 -9.21 -11.67
C MET A 104 4.09 -7.92 -12.32
N GLU A 105 4.26 -6.81 -11.63
CA GLU A 105 4.12 -5.46 -12.19
C GLU A 105 5.25 -5.18 -13.19
N SER A 106 4.91 -4.56 -14.32
CA SER A 106 5.77 -4.47 -15.50
C SER A 106 7.05 -3.66 -15.31
N ASP A 107 7.05 -2.66 -14.42
CA ASP A 107 8.22 -1.86 -14.05
C ASP A 107 9.05 -2.49 -12.92
N GLY A 108 8.54 -3.56 -12.29
CA GLY A 108 9.29 -4.30 -11.28
C GLY A 108 10.54 -4.95 -11.88
N SER A 109 11.65 -4.95 -11.13
CA SER A 109 12.84 -5.68 -11.53
C SER A 109 12.86 -7.05 -10.87
N LEU A 110 13.00 -8.10 -11.67
CA LEU A 110 13.17 -9.46 -11.15
C LEU A 110 14.64 -9.63 -10.75
N HIS A 111 14.89 -9.72 -9.45
CA HIS A 111 16.17 -10.15 -8.92
C HIS A 111 16.21 -11.70 -8.86
N PHE A 112 17.23 -12.32 -9.50
CA PHE A 112 17.58 -13.76 -9.48
C PHE A 112 16.88 -14.70 -10.51
N ASP A 113 17.28 -15.99 -10.56
CA ASP A 113 17.09 -17.10 -11.54
C ASP A 113 15.69 -17.32 -12.18
N LEU A 114 14.68 -16.52 -11.83
CA LEU A 114 13.32 -16.57 -12.35
C LEU A 114 13.17 -15.92 -13.75
N ASN A 115 14.20 -15.25 -14.28
CA ASN A 115 14.20 -14.66 -15.64
C ASN A 115 14.00 -15.69 -16.77
N HIS A 116 14.13 -16.98 -16.48
CA HIS A 116 13.88 -18.07 -17.42
C HIS A 116 12.47 -18.68 -17.30
N VAL A 117 11.67 -18.22 -16.34
CA VAL A 117 10.29 -18.69 -16.10
C VAL A 117 9.32 -17.70 -16.74
N ALA A 118 8.38 -18.21 -17.53
CA ALA A 118 7.35 -17.38 -18.15
C ALA A 118 6.55 -16.65 -17.06
N THR A 119 6.63 -15.32 -17.06
CA THR A 119 6.01 -14.46 -16.04
C THR A 119 4.91 -13.62 -16.69
N PHE A 120 3.72 -13.65 -16.11
CA PHE A 120 2.60 -12.82 -16.51
C PHE A 120 2.81 -11.38 -16.02
N LYS A 121 2.64 -10.39 -16.91
CA LYS A 121 2.89 -8.98 -16.59
C LYS A 121 1.61 -8.16 -16.61
N TYR A 122 1.53 -7.21 -15.67
CA TYR A 122 0.45 -6.24 -15.56
C TYR A 122 0.97 -4.85 -15.16
N GLU A 123 0.13 -3.82 -15.22
CA GLU A 123 0.53 -2.43 -14.96
C GLU A 123 -0.37 -1.71 -13.93
N HIS A 124 0.23 -0.95 -13.02
CA HIS A 124 -0.50 -0.02 -12.13
C HIS A 124 -0.50 1.42 -12.67
N MET A 125 -1.66 2.07 -12.66
CA MET A 125 -1.86 3.47 -13.05
C MET A 125 -1.87 4.38 -11.81
N GLY A 126 -0.70 4.59 -11.22
CA GLY A 126 -0.57 5.17 -9.89
C GLY A 126 -0.58 4.07 -8.84
N LYS A 127 -1.58 4.07 -7.94
CA LYS A 127 -1.77 2.99 -6.95
C LYS A 127 -2.71 1.89 -7.45
N ASP A 128 -3.61 2.19 -8.40
CA ASP A 128 -4.73 1.31 -8.79
C ASP A 128 -4.51 0.65 -10.17
N ILE A 129 -5.37 -0.32 -10.50
CA ILE A 129 -5.44 -0.93 -11.84
C ILE A 129 -6.45 -0.17 -12.71
N GLY A 130 -6.00 0.33 -13.86
CA GLY A 130 -6.90 1.00 -14.81
C GLY A 130 -7.87 0.01 -15.48
N SER A 131 -9.10 0.42 -15.77
CA SER A 131 -10.14 -0.48 -16.31
C SER A 131 -9.75 -1.19 -17.62
N ARG A 132 -9.01 -0.51 -18.51
CA ARG A 132 -8.48 -1.11 -19.75
C ARG A 132 -7.45 -2.19 -19.46
N GLU A 133 -6.60 -1.95 -18.48
CA GLU A 133 -5.55 -2.87 -18.07
C GLU A 133 -6.15 -4.08 -17.35
N ALA A 134 -7.11 -3.89 -16.44
CA ALA A 134 -7.87 -4.98 -15.84
C ALA A 134 -8.49 -5.89 -16.90
N ALA A 135 -9.19 -5.34 -17.89
CA ALA A 135 -9.83 -6.13 -18.94
C ALA A 135 -8.83 -6.85 -19.87
N ARG A 136 -7.64 -6.29 -20.08
CA ARG A 136 -6.55 -6.97 -20.80
C ARG A 136 -6.01 -8.12 -19.96
N ALA A 137 -5.58 -7.80 -18.74
CA ALA A 137 -4.93 -8.73 -17.83
C ALA A 137 -5.83 -9.90 -17.46
N GLN A 138 -7.13 -9.67 -17.22
CA GLN A 138 -8.10 -10.72 -16.97
C GLN A 138 -8.16 -11.73 -18.13
N ARG A 139 -8.29 -11.25 -19.37
CA ARG A 139 -8.38 -12.13 -20.55
C ARG A 139 -7.13 -12.98 -20.71
N GLU A 140 -5.95 -12.35 -20.62
CA GLU A 140 -4.68 -13.03 -20.79
C GLU A 140 -4.38 -14.01 -19.65
N LEU A 141 -4.64 -13.62 -18.40
CA LEU A 141 -4.45 -14.50 -17.24
C LEU A 141 -5.42 -15.68 -17.30
N THR A 142 -6.67 -15.47 -17.67
CA THR A 142 -7.65 -16.57 -17.86
C THR A 142 -7.15 -17.58 -18.89
N THR A 143 -6.69 -17.11 -20.06
CA THR A 143 -6.11 -18.00 -21.09
C THR A 143 -4.87 -18.75 -20.58
N LEU A 144 -4.03 -18.07 -19.79
CA LEU A 144 -2.84 -18.69 -19.20
C LEU A 144 -3.22 -19.79 -18.18
N ILE A 145 -4.21 -19.54 -17.33
CA ILE A 145 -4.71 -20.52 -16.36
C ILE A 145 -5.23 -21.78 -17.07
N GLU A 146 -6.04 -21.63 -18.12
CA GLU A 146 -6.53 -22.77 -18.91
C GLU A 146 -5.37 -23.60 -19.48
N ALA A 147 -4.37 -22.94 -20.07
CA ALA A 147 -3.22 -23.61 -20.66
C ALA A 147 -2.38 -24.37 -19.62
N VAL A 148 -2.15 -23.77 -18.45
CA VAL A 148 -1.34 -24.33 -17.37
C VAL A 148 -2.04 -25.52 -16.70
N LEU A 149 -3.37 -25.46 -16.51
CA LEU A 149 -4.14 -26.54 -15.89
C LEU A 149 -4.21 -27.84 -16.72
N VAL A 150 -3.95 -27.76 -18.03
CA VAL A 150 -3.95 -28.92 -18.94
C VAL A 150 -2.55 -29.33 -19.37
N ALA A 151 -1.52 -28.54 -19.06
CA ALA A 151 -0.15 -28.80 -19.46
C ALA A 151 0.45 -29.98 -18.68
N ASP A 152 1.09 -30.89 -19.40
CA ASP A 152 1.80 -32.05 -18.83
C ASP A 152 3.32 -31.81 -18.72
N ARG A 153 3.78 -30.57 -18.95
CA ARG A 153 5.19 -30.20 -18.87
C ARG A 153 5.48 -29.51 -17.54
N PRO A 154 6.61 -29.83 -16.88
CA PRO A 154 7.06 -29.10 -15.70
C PRO A 154 7.19 -27.61 -15.97
N ASP A 155 6.58 -26.80 -15.10
CA ASP A 155 6.81 -25.36 -14.99
C ASP A 155 7.71 -25.01 -13.80
N SER A 156 7.94 -25.96 -12.90
CA SER A 156 8.90 -25.84 -11.81
C SER A 156 10.35 -25.97 -12.29
N PRO A 157 11.23 -25.02 -11.94
CA PRO A 157 12.68 -25.16 -12.15
C PRO A 157 13.25 -26.42 -11.48
N VAL A 158 12.75 -26.80 -10.31
CA VAL A 158 13.26 -27.98 -9.55
C VAL A 158 13.03 -29.26 -10.34
N TYR A 159 11.82 -29.47 -10.86
CA TYR A 159 11.50 -30.68 -11.63
C TYR A 159 12.04 -30.63 -13.06
N THR A 160 12.27 -29.43 -13.60
CA THR A 160 12.97 -29.23 -14.89
C THR A 160 14.42 -29.73 -14.81
N TYR A 161 15.15 -29.35 -13.74
CA TYR A 161 16.55 -29.73 -13.56
C TYR A 161 16.76 -31.07 -12.85
N LEU A 162 15.74 -31.60 -12.16
CA LEU A 162 15.75 -32.91 -11.49
C LEU A 162 14.60 -33.80 -12.01
N PRO A 163 14.64 -34.28 -13.26
CA PRO A 163 13.51 -34.98 -13.89
C PRO A 163 13.15 -36.33 -13.27
N ALA A 164 14.03 -36.88 -12.42
CA ALA A 164 13.77 -38.13 -11.68
C ALA A 164 13.17 -37.89 -10.28
N LEU A 165 12.99 -36.63 -9.87
CA LEU A 165 12.40 -36.29 -8.58
C LEU A 165 10.93 -36.73 -8.53
N GLN A 166 10.55 -37.39 -7.44
CA GLN A 166 9.16 -37.80 -7.21
C GLN A 166 8.44 -36.77 -6.36
N GLN A 167 7.22 -36.44 -6.78
CA GLN A 167 6.36 -35.53 -6.04
C GLN A 167 6.05 -36.09 -4.64
N PRO A 168 6.21 -35.28 -3.57
CA PRO A 168 5.83 -35.69 -2.22
C PRO A 168 4.31 -35.92 -2.12
N LYS A 169 3.92 -36.87 -1.26
CA LYS A 169 2.53 -37.21 -0.98
C LYS A 169 2.24 -37.04 0.51
N LEU A 170 1.10 -36.44 0.83
CA LEU A 170 0.54 -36.40 2.18
C LEU A 170 -0.51 -37.50 2.36
N SER A 171 -0.77 -37.89 3.61
CA SER A 171 -1.91 -38.74 3.96
C SER A 171 -3.24 -38.03 3.67
N GLU A 172 -4.32 -38.79 3.54
CA GLU A 172 -5.68 -38.25 3.42
C GLU A 172 -6.09 -37.56 4.73
N ALA A 173 -5.71 -36.30 4.89
CA ALA A 173 -6.22 -35.37 5.90
C ALA A 173 -7.36 -34.52 5.31
N GLU A 174 -8.24 -34.00 6.17
CA GLU A 174 -9.45 -33.20 5.86
C GLU A 174 -9.12 -31.81 5.26
N PHE A 175 -8.52 -31.79 4.07
CA PHE A 175 -8.21 -30.54 3.37
C PHE A 175 -9.44 -29.79 2.90
N ALA A 176 -10.55 -30.48 2.63
CA ALA A 176 -11.79 -29.80 2.29
C ALA A 176 -12.22 -28.84 3.43
N GLU A 177 -12.11 -29.28 4.68
CA GLU A 177 -12.42 -28.44 5.85
C GLU A 177 -11.45 -27.27 5.97
N LEU A 178 -10.15 -27.51 5.79
CA LEU A 178 -9.15 -26.44 5.75
C LEU A 178 -9.47 -25.36 4.70
N VAL A 179 -9.88 -25.80 3.51
CA VAL A 179 -10.23 -24.90 2.40
C VAL A 179 -11.50 -24.12 2.72
N ASP A 180 -12.53 -24.75 3.30
CA ASP A 180 -13.75 -24.06 3.71
C ASP A 180 -13.50 -23.03 4.83
N GLU A 181 -12.68 -23.37 5.83
CA GLU A 181 -12.27 -22.46 6.90
C GLU A 181 -11.51 -21.25 6.35
N ALA A 182 -10.61 -21.48 5.41
CA ALA A 182 -9.84 -20.43 4.75
C ALA A 182 -10.73 -19.49 3.94
N GLU A 183 -11.68 -20.01 3.15
CA GLU A 183 -12.64 -19.19 2.42
C GLU A 183 -13.50 -18.34 3.35
N ALA A 184 -13.98 -18.91 4.46
CA ALA A 184 -14.77 -18.16 5.43
C ALA A 184 -13.96 -17.04 6.10
N ALA A 185 -12.70 -17.30 6.44
CA ALA A 185 -11.80 -16.29 7.00
C ALA A 185 -11.50 -15.18 5.99
N GLN A 186 -11.30 -15.53 4.72
CA GLN A 186 -11.13 -14.58 3.60
C GLN A 186 -12.34 -13.65 3.45
N GLU A 187 -13.54 -14.22 3.35
CA GLU A 187 -14.78 -13.43 3.20
C GLU A 187 -14.98 -12.48 4.38
N GLN A 188 -14.74 -12.96 5.60
CA GLN A 188 -14.88 -12.15 6.81
C GLN A 188 -13.87 -11.00 6.84
N LEU A 189 -12.60 -11.27 6.52
CA LEU A 189 -11.57 -10.23 6.49
C LEU A 189 -11.86 -9.18 5.41
N SER A 190 -12.17 -9.61 4.17
CA SER A 190 -12.55 -8.72 3.06
C SER A 190 -13.71 -7.81 3.48
N GLY A 191 -14.74 -8.41 4.09
CA GLY A 191 -15.89 -7.66 4.59
C GLY A 191 -15.53 -6.57 5.61
N PHE A 192 -14.58 -6.81 6.52
CA PHE A 192 -14.13 -5.79 7.46
C PHE A 192 -13.31 -4.68 6.79
N LEU A 193 -12.46 -5.02 5.83
CA LEU A 193 -11.64 -4.06 5.11
C LEU A 193 -12.50 -3.13 4.25
N GLU A 194 -13.39 -3.70 3.45
CA GLU A 194 -14.34 -2.96 2.61
C GLU A 194 -15.23 -2.05 3.46
N ALA A 195 -15.75 -2.56 4.59
CA ALA A 195 -16.54 -1.77 5.52
C ALA A 195 -15.74 -0.61 6.11
N GLY A 196 -14.48 -0.85 6.50
CA GLY A 196 -13.58 0.16 7.04
C GLY A 196 -13.29 1.27 6.04
N GLU A 197 -12.96 0.91 4.80
CA GLU A 197 -12.71 1.88 3.74
C GLU A 197 -13.96 2.67 3.34
N ALA A 198 -15.11 1.99 3.21
CA ALA A 198 -16.37 2.63 2.88
C ALA A 198 -16.78 3.64 3.96
N ALA A 199 -16.65 3.27 5.24
CA ALA A 199 -16.89 4.16 6.36
C ALA A 199 -15.92 5.35 6.36
N GLY A 200 -14.64 5.12 6.08
CA GLY A 200 -13.63 6.18 5.94
C GLY A 200 -13.98 7.18 4.83
N ARG A 201 -14.42 6.68 3.66
CA ARG A 201 -14.90 7.52 2.53
C ARG A 201 -16.17 8.30 2.85
N ALA A 202 -17.00 7.79 3.76
CA ALA A 202 -18.24 8.42 4.22
C ALA A 202 -18.05 9.33 5.45
N ASP A 203 -16.81 9.64 5.83
CA ASP A 203 -16.46 10.42 7.02
C ASP A 203 -16.94 9.80 8.35
N GLN A 204 -17.22 8.50 8.38
CA GLN A 204 -17.64 7.73 9.55
C GLN A 204 -16.43 7.10 10.26
N TYR A 205 -15.53 7.96 10.78
CA TYR A 205 -14.20 7.51 11.25
C TYR A 205 -14.23 6.53 12.43
N GLU A 206 -15.20 6.61 13.34
CA GLU A 206 -15.36 5.64 14.43
C GLU A 206 -15.76 4.26 13.92
N ALA A 207 -16.67 4.21 12.94
CA ALA A 207 -17.07 2.97 12.29
C ALA A 207 -15.90 2.37 11.49
N ALA A 208 -15.11 3.20 10.81
CA ALA A 208 -13.90 2.78 10.11
C ALA A 208 -12.88 2.16 11.09
N ALA A 209 -12.57 2.84 12.19
CA ALA A 209 -11.68 2.32 13.24
C ALA A 209 -12.18 1.00 13.83
N THR A 210 -13.50 0.88 14.04
CA THR A 210 -14.12 -0.37 14.54
C THR A 210 -13.92 -1.53 13.56
N ALA A 211 -14.13 -1.29 12.26
CA ALA A 211 -13.95 -2.32 11.24
C ALA A 211 -12.49 -2.77 11.13
N PHE A 212 -11.54 -1.82 11.09
CA PHE A 212 -10.11 -2.16 11.09
C PHE A 212 -9.62 -2.78 12.40
N SER A 213 -10.28 -2.51 13.54
CA SER A 213 -10.00 -3.22 14.79
C SER A 213 -10.35 -4.71 14.68
N LYS A 214 -11.49 -5.04 14.07
CA LYS A 214 -11.86 -6.44 13.81
C LYS A 214 -10.93 -7.11 12.81
N ALA A 215 -10.49 -6.37 11.78
CA ALA A 215 -9.46 -6.86 10.87
C ALA A 215 -8.13 -7.11 11.61
N ALA A 216 -7.76 -6.25 12.57
CA ALA A 216 -6.55 -6.41 13.39
C ALA A 216 -6.65 -7.59 14.37
N GLU A 217 -7.85 -7.94 14.84
CA GLU A 217 -8.05 -9.18 15.63
C GLU A 217 -7.71 -10.42 14.78
N MET A 218 -8.01 -10.39 13.48
CA MET A 218 -7.68 -11.46 12.53
C MET A 218 -6.21 -11.41 12.07
N LYS A 219 -5.64 -10.20 11.90
CA LYS A 219 -4.28 -9.96 11.41
C LYS A 219 -3.57 -8.89 12.25
N PRO A 220 -3.10 -9.23 13.46
CA PRO A 220 -2.60 -8.24 14.42
C PRO A 220 -1.29 -7.57 14.01
N ASP A 221 -0.48 -8.23 13.19
CA ASP A 221 0.85 -7.74 12.77
C ASP A 221 0.87 -7.20 11.34
N ASP A 222 -0.28 -7.14 10.65
CA ASP A 222 -0.31 -6.64 9.27
C ASP A 222 -0.12 -5.11 9.22
N PRO A 223 0.90 -4.62 8.48
CA PRO A 223 1.18 -3.20 8.41
C PRO A 223 0.01 -2.35 7.88
N TYR A 224 -0.69 -2.81 6.85
CA TYR A 224 -1.78 -2.04 6.25
C TYR A 224 -2.93 -1.87 7.25
N ILE A 225 -3.32 -2.95 7.92
CA ILE A 225 -4.40 -2.94 8.91
C ILE A 225 -4.06 -2.03 10.09
N LEU A 226 -2.85 -2.15 10.65
CA LEU A 226 -2.42 -1.30 11.77
C LEU A 226 -2.33 0.18 11.37
N GLN A 227 -1.88 0.47 10.15
CA GLN A 227 -1.85 1.83 9.60
C GLN A 227 -3.26 2.42 9.49
N GLN A 228 -4.19 1.70 8.86
CA GLN A 228 -5.56 2.15 8.70
C GLN A 228 -6.24 2.30 10.07
N LEU A 229 -6.08 1.33 10.96
CA LEU A 229 -6.60 1.40 12.33
C LEU A 229 -6.10 2.65 13.06
N ALA A 230 -4.79 2.94 13.01
CA ALA A 230 -4.22 4.15 13.61
C ALA A 230 -4.74 5.44 12.96
N LEU A 231 -4.81 5.47 11.62
CA LEU A 231 -5.31 6.61 10.84
C LEU A 231 -6.75 6.98 11.22
N TRP A 232 -7.66 6.00 11.20
CA TRP A 232 -9.07 6.24 11.50
C TRP A 232 -9.29 6.51 12.99
N THR A 233 -8.52 5.86 13.87
CA THR A 233 -8.54 6.15 15.31
C THR A 233 -8.23 7.61 15.58
N TYR A 234 -7.11 8.16 15.07
CA TYR A 234 -6.79 9.56 15.38
C TYR A 234 -7.74 10.55 14.68
N LYS A 235 -8.26 10.21 13.49
CA LYS A 235 -9.22 11.04 12.77
C LYS A 235 -10.58 11.13 13.48
N SER A 236 -10.98 10.09 14.21
CA SER A 236 -12.24 10.10 14.97
C SER A 236 -12.30 11.24 16.01
N ALA A 237 -11.15 11.65 16.55
CA ALA A 237 -11.04 12.61 17.64
C ALA A 237 -11.85 12.24 18.90
N LEU A 238 -12.15 10.94 19.09
CA LEU A 238 -12.90 10.40 20.22
C LEU A 238 -11.98 9.65 21.21
N PRO A 239 -12.29 9.69 22.53
CA PRO A 239 -13.26 10.58 23.18
C PRO A 239 -12.79 12.05 23.22
N SER A 240 -11.51 12.30 22.96
CA SER A 240 -10.95 13.62 22.71
C SER A 240 -9.88 13.55 21.63
N GLN A 241 -9.54 14.69 21.03
CA GLN A 241 -8.48 14.75 20.03
C GLN A 241 -7.13 14.28 20.58
N LEU A 242 -6.83 14.58 21.84
CA LEU A 242 -5.58 14.16 22.49
C LEU A 242 -5.55 12.64 22.72
N ASP A 243 -6.65 12.08 23.24
CA ASP A 243 -6.75 10.63 23.50
C ASP A 243 -6.67 9.83 22.20
N ALA A 244 -7.33 10.31 21.15
CA ALA A 244 -7.31 9.69 19.83
C ALA A 244 -5.88 9.65 19.23
N LEU A 245 -5.12 10.74 19.37
CA LEU A 245 -3.72 10.81 18.91
C LEU A 245 -2.80 9.88 19.69
N ILE A 246 -2.93 9.82 21.02
CA ILE A 246 -2.14 8.93 21.87
C ILE A 246 -2.47 7.46 21.56
N THR A 247 -3.76 7.15 21.37
CA THR A 247 -4.22 5.79 21.04
C THR A 247 -3.72 5.37 19.66
N GLY A 248 -3.85 6.23 18.65
CA GLY A 248 -3.31 5.98 17.31
C GLY A 248 -1.80 5.72 17.30
N LEU A 249 -1.02 6.46 18.09
CA LEU A 249 0.43 6.21 18.23
C LEU A 249 0.74 4.87 18.89
N ARG A 250 -0.07 4.41 19.86
CA ARG A 250 0.10 3.07 20.45
C ARG A 250 -0.21 1.96 19.44
N LEU A 251 -1.24 2.15 18.61
CA LEU A 251 -1.67 1.19 17.61
C LEU A 251 -0.63 1.01 16.49
N ILE A 252 0.08 2.08 16.11
CA ILE A 252 1.11 2.02 15.06
C ILE A 252 2.50 1.65 15.59
N GLU A 253 2.71 1.63 16.91
CA GLU A 253 4.00 1.32 17.55
C GLU A 253 4.58 -0.06 17.16
N PRO A 254 3.79 -1.13 16.96
CA PRO A 254 4.32 -2.41 16.48
C PRO A 254 5.07 -2.31 15.14
N LEU A 255 4.72 -1.34 14.29
CA LEU A 255 5.42 -1.06 13.01
C LEU A 255 6.72 -0.28 13.19
N ARG A 256 7.10 0.03 14.44
CA ARG A 256 8.34 0.68 14.85
C ARG A 256 8.67 1.93 14.03
N PRO A 257 7.83 3.00 14.04
CA PRO A 257 8.07 4.19 13.22
C PRO A 257 9.47 4.80 13.39
N ASP A 258 10.07 4.72 14.58
CA ASP A 258 11.45 5.17 14.84
C ASP A 258 12.53 4.45 14.02
N ARG A 259 12.27 3.22 13.57
CA ARG A 259 13.21 2.40 12.81
C ARG A 259 12.71 2.02 11.43
N SER A 260 11.43 2.27 11.14
CA SER A 260 10.79 1.94 9.88
C SER A 260 11.34 2.76 8.72
N ASN A 261 11.38 2.14 7.53
CA ASN A 261 11.57 2.81 6.25
C ASN A 261 10.27 2.89 5.45
N ASP A 262 9.15 2.39 6.01
CA ASP A 262 7.87 2.42 5.33
C ASP A 262 7.28 3.84 5.33
N PRO A 263 7.15 4.50 4.16
CA PRO A 263 6.71 5.89 4.07
C PRO A 263 5.27 6.11 4.55
N GLU A 264 4.40 5.09 4.45
CA GLU A 264 3.02 5.19 4.94
C GLU A 264 2.99 5.18 6.48
N THR A 265 3.68 4.24 7.11
CA THR A 265 3.88 4.20 8.57
C THR A 265 4.44 5.52 9.09
N LEU A 266 5.49 6.04 8.45
CA LEU A 266 6.15 7.28 8.83
C LEU A 266 5.23 8.49 8.62
N GLY A 267 4.48 8.53 7.51
CA GLY A 267 3.53 9.60 7.21
C GLY A 267 2.41 9.69 8.23
N ILE A 268 1.79 8.56 8.59
CA ILE A 268 0.70 8.48 9.57
C ILE A 268 1.22 8.83 10.98
N ALA A 269 2.36 8.27 11.39
CA ALA A 269 2.97 8.60 12.67
C ALA A 269 3.37 10.08 12.75
N GLY A 270 3.96 10.63 11.68
CA GLY A 270 4.32 12.04 11.55
C GLY A 270 3.09 12.95 11.65
N ALA A 271 1.97 12.52 11.05
CA ALA A 271 0.70 13.25 11.08
C ALA A 271 0.12 13.37 12.49
N MET A 272 0.24 12.30 13.29
CA MET A 272 -0.18 12.32 14.70
C MET A 272 0.77 13.17 15.55
N ARG A 273 2.09 13.03 15.37
CA ARG A 273 3.11 13.83 16.08
C ARG A 273 2.97 15.33 15.80
N LYS A 274 2.77 15.72 14.53
CA LYS A 274 2.53 17.11 14.14
C LYS A 274 1.29 17.69 14.82
N ARG A 275 0.19 16.92 14.87
CA ARG A 275 -1.06 17.32 15.54
C ARG A 275 -0.89 17.43 17.06
N LEU A 276 -0.15 16.52 17.68
CA LEU A 276 0.20 16.62 19.10
C LEU A 276 0.96 17.92 19.38
N TRP A 277 1.97 18.26 18.58
CA TRP A 277 2.67 19.54 18.72
C TRP A 277 1.72 20.75 18.61
N LEU A 278 0.82 20.75 17.63
CA LEU A 278 -0.15 21.85 17.47
C LEU A 278 -1.03 22.03 18.71
N LEU A 279 -1.38 20.94 19.41
CA LEU A 279 -2.20 20.95 20.61
C LEU A 279 -1.43 21.29 21.89
N THR A 280 -0.26 20.71 22.07
CA THR A 280 0.48 20.75 23.35
C THR A 280 1.61 21.74 23.37
N LYS A 281 2.08 22.17 22.19
CA LYS A 281 3.32 22.93 21.98
C LYS A 281 4.58 22.23 22.50
N ASP A 282 4.51 20.92 22.75
CA ASP A 282 5.67 20.10 23.09
C ASP A 282 6.57 19.94 21.85
N ARG A 283 7.75 20.58 21.90
CA ARG A 283 8.73 20.61 20.83
C ARG A 283 9.19 19.21 20.40
N VAL A 284 9.25 18.24 21.32
CA VAL A 284 9.66 16.86 21.02
C VAL A 284 8.76 16.25 19.95
N GLN A 285 7.47 16.59 19.96
CA GLN A 285 6.52 16.08 18.97
C GLN A 285 6.81 16.63 17.57
N LEU A 286 7.16 17.92 17.46
CA LEU A 286 7.52 18.53 16.18
C LEU A 286 8.82 17.95 15.62
N ASP A 287 9.85 17.83 16.45
CA ASP A 287 11.14 17.26 16.03
C ASP A 287 10.98 15.79 15.61
N THR A 288 10.13 15.03 16.29
CA THR A 288 9.80 13.65 15.90
C THR A 288 9.03 13.61 14.56
N ALA A 289 8.08 14.52 14.35
CA ALA A 289 7.36 14.62 13.08
C ALA A 289 8.30 14.92 11.91
N ILE A 290 9.27 15.83 12.08
CA ILE A 290 10.30 16.14 11.08
C ILE A 290 11.13 14.91 10.77
N ARG A 291 11.55 14.15 11.79
CA ARG A 291 12.31 12.90 11.57
C ARG A 291 11.50 11.88 10.76
N TYR A 292 10.23 11.68 11.08
CA TYR A 292 9.39 10.71 10.37
C TYR A 292 9.11 11.14 8.94
N TYR A 293 8.63 12.36 8.73
CA TYR A 293 8.39 12.87 7.37
C TYR A 293 9.67 12.97 6.55
N GLY A 294 10.79 13.34 7.18
CA GLY A 294 12.12 13.37 6.59
C GLY A 294 12.52 12.01 6.02
N ARG A 295 12.47 10.98 6.87
CA ARG A 295 12.81 9.61 6.45
C ARG A 295 11.85 9.06 5.40
N GLY A 296 10.55 9.31 5.53
CA GLY A 296 9.56 8.89 4.53
C GLY A 296 9.82 9.53 3.17
N PHE A 297 10.13 10.83 3.17
CA PHE A 297 10.48 11.59 1.97
C PHE A 297 11.82 11.16 1.38
N GLU A 298 12.83 10.85 2.19
CA GLU A 298 14.12 10.36 1.69
C GLU A 298 13.99 9.01 0.98
N VAL A 299 13.18 8.10 1.52
CA VAL A 299 12.96 6.76 0.95
C VAL A 299 12.15 6.84 -0.35
N ARG A 300 11.03 7.56 -0.33
CA ARG A 300 10.04 7.48 -1.42
C ARG A 300 9.96 8.72 -2.30
N ARG A 301 10.35 9.87 -1.76
CA ARG A 301 10.20 11.19 -2.38
C ARG A 301 8.75 11.51 -2.77
N ASP A 302 7.78 11.04 -1.98
CA ASP A 302 6.37 11.28 -2.23
C ASP A 302 5.92 12.69 -1.77
N TYR A 303 4.83 13.16 -2.38
CA TYR A 303 4.28 14.48 -2.11
C TYR A 303 3.76 14.64 -0.68
N TYR A 304 3.21 13.59 -0.07
CA TYR A 304 2.61 13.67 1.26
C TYR A 304 3.67 13.90 2.33
N ASN A 305 4.70 13.06 2.37
CA ASN A 305 5.80 13.19 3.31
C ASN A 305 6.56 14.51 3.09
N GLY A 306 6.85 14.85 1.83
CA GLY A 306 7.58 16.07 1.51
C GLY A 306 6.85 17.36 1.90
N GLU A 307 5.57 17.49 1.57
CA GLU A 307 4.81 18.71 1.87
C GLU A 307 4.68 18.92 3.40
N ASN A 308 4.41 17.83 4.12
CA ASN A 308 4.34 17.87 5.57
C ASN A 308 5.71 18.15 6.21
N LEU A 309 6.80 17.61 5.66
CA LEU A 309 8.17 17.91 6.09
C LEU A 309 8.48 19.41 5.96
N ALA A 310 8.21 20.00 4.80
CA ALA A 310 8.43 21.43 4.57
C ALA A 310 7.60 22.29 5.55
N THR A 311 6.35 21.90 5.77
CA THR A 311 5.47 22.58 6.73
C THR A 311 6.01 22.47 8.17
N CYS A 312 6.49 21.30 8.58
CA CYS A 312 7.08 21.11 9.91
C CYS A 312 8.38 21.89 10.09
N TYR A 313 9.20 22.05 9.04
CA TYR A 313 10.35 22.95 9.09
C TYR A 313 9.92 24.41 9.28
N ASP A 314 8.90 24.89 8.57
CA ASP A 314 8.40 26.26 8.76
C ASP A 314 7.90 26.49 10.20
N PHE A 315 7.14 25.53 10.74
CA PHE A 315 6.73 25.54 12.13
C PHE A 315 7.91 25.57 13.09
N ARG A 316 8.96 24.80 12.80
CA ARG A 316 10.12 24.74 13.66
C ARG A 316 10.89 26.04 13.65
N ALA A 317 11.04 26.65 12.47
CA ALA A 317 11.72 27.92 12.28
C ALA A 317 11.09 29.06 13.11
N ASP A 318 9.76 29.06 13.28
CA ASP A 318 9.05 30.06 14.09
C ASP A 318 9.35 29.92 15.60
N GLU A 319 9.69 28.71 16.04
CA GLU A 319 9.96 28.39 17.44
C GLU A 319 11.48 28.47 17.77
N GLN A 320 12.34 28.69 16.77
CA GLN A 320 13.79 28.80 16.98
C GLN A 320 14.16 30.14 17.62
N MET A 321 15.02 30.10 18.62
CA MET A 321 15.64 31.29 19.20
C MET A 321 16.94 31.69 18.51
N ASP A 322 17.67 30.72 17.95
CA ASP A 322 18.90 30.97 17.18
C ASP A 322 18.54 31.34 15.73
N PRO A 323 18.90 32.54 15.24
CA PRO A 323 18.65 32.94 13.86
C PRO A 323 19.25 32.00 12.81
N ALA A 324 20.39 31.35 13.10
CA ALA A 324 21.01 30.41 12.18
C ALA A 324 20.19 29.12 12.05
N GLU A 325 19.66 28.60 13.15
CA GLU A 325 18.75 27.45 13.16
C GLU A 325 17.42 27.77 12.47
N ALA A 326 16.86 28.96 12.71
CA ALA A 326 15.66 29.42 12.03
C ALA A 326 15.88 29.50 10.50
N GLN A 327 17.04 30.01 10.08
CA GLN A 327 17.42 30.09 8.67
C GLN A 327 17.64 28.71 8.07
N PHE A 328 18.27 27.78 8.80
CA PHE A 328 18.46 26.40 8.37
C PHE A 328 17.12 25.71 8.09
N ASP A 329 16.15 25.85 9.00
CA ASP A 329 14.81 25.28 8.84
C ASP A 329 14.09 25.89 7.61
N ARG A 330 14.12 27.21 7.44
CA ARG A 330 13.52 27.89 6.26
C ARG A 330 14.15 27.42 4.94
N MET A 331 15.47 27.28 4.91
CA MET A 331 16.18 26.79 3.72
C MET A 331 15.86 25.32 3.43
N SER A 332 15.73 24.50 4.47
CA SER A 332 15.32 23.10 4.35
C SER A 332 13.90 22.98 3.77
N ALA A 333 12.95 23.76 4.30
CA ALA A 333 11.58 23.82 3.76
C ALA A 333 11.57 24.24 2.28
N ARG A 334 12.34 25.27 1.91
CA ARG A 334 12.49 25.72 0.52
C ARG A 334 13.04 24.61 -0.38
N LYS A 335 14.08 23.90 0.06
CA LYS A 335 14.71 22.83 -0.74
C LYS A 335 13.79 21.63 -0.94
N VAL A 336 13.03 21.24 0.08
CA VAL A 336 12.02 20.19 -0.04
C VAL A 336 10.95 20.58 -1.07
N ARG A 337 10.42 21.81 -1.02
CA ARG A 337 9.44 22.31 -2.00
C ARG A 337 9.99 22.32 -3.43
N GLN A 338 11.22 22.76 -3.63
CA GLN A 338 11.88 22.75 -4.95
C GLN A 338 11.98 21.32 -5.49
N SER A 339 12.44 20.37 -4.65
CA SER A 339 12.52 18.96 -5.03
C SER A 339 11.15 18.39 -5.39
N LEU A 340 10.10 18.71 -4.63
CA LEU A 340 8.74 18.28 -4.93
C LEU A 340 8.24 18.81 -6.28
N ILE A 341 8.49 20.07 -6.58
CA ILE A 341 8.09 20.66 -7.87
C ILE A 341 8.78 19.92 -9.03
N GLU A 342 10.07 19.62 -8.92
CA GLU A 342 10.81 18.86 -9.95
C GLU A 342 10.21 17.46 -10.15
N ILE A 343 10.01 16.71 -9.06
CA ILE A 343 9.45 15.35 -9.08
C ILE A 343 8.05 15.35 -9.71
N LEU A 344 7.16 16.19 -9.19
CA LEU A 344 5.75 16.21 -9.60
C LEU A 344 5.56 16.78 -11.00
N SER A 345 6.42 17.70 -11.45
CA SER A 345 6.43 18.15 -12.84
C SER A 345 6.85 17.02 -13.80
N GLY A 346 7.80 16.19 -13.40
CA GLY A 346 8.16 14.98 -14.13
C GLY A 346 6.97 14.02 -14.27
N ILE A 347 6.28 13.71 -13.17
CA ILE A 347 5.08 12.85 -13.19
C ILE A 347 3.98 13.45 -14.07
N ARG A 348 3.73 14.76 -13.99
CA ARG A 348 2.73 15.47 -14.80
C ARG A 348 3.03 15.41 -16.30
N SER A 349 4.29 15.33 -16.68
CA SER A 349 4.69 15.23 -18.10
C SER A 349 4.48 13.84 -18.70
N SER A 350 4.12 12.83 -17.89
CA SER A 350 3.88 11.47 -18.35
C SER A 350 2.57 11.32 -19.13
N VAL A 351 2.55 10.41 -20.11
CA VAL A 351 1.37 10.13 -20.96
C VAL A 351 0.19 9.53 -20.19
N SER A 352 0.43 8.93 -19.02
CA SER A 352 -0.57 8.30 -18.17
C SER A 352 -1.08 9.22 -17.06
N PHE A 353 -0.62 10.48 -16.98
CA PHE A 353 -1.00 11.39 -15.90
C PHE A 353 -2.52 11.58 -15.77
N ASP A 354 -3.23 11.69 -16.90
CA ASP A 354 -4.69 11.84 -16.92
C ASP A 354 -5.45 10.62 -16.39
N GLN A 355 -4.79 9.46 -16.26
CA GLN A 355 -5.39 8.20 -15.80
C GLN A 355 -5.09 7.92 -14.33
N ARG A 356 -4.30 8.76 -13.66
CA ARG A 356 -3.91 8.56 -12.26
C ARG A 356 -5.03 8.93 -11.30
N SER A 357 -5.28 8.06 -10.32
CA SER A 357 -6.28 8.30 -9.27
C SER A 357 -5.87 9.42 -8.28
N ASP A 358 -4.57 9.68 -8.13
CA ASP A 358 -4.00 10.66 -7.19
C ASP A 358 -3.72 12.05 -7.81
N ARG A 359 -4.09 12.26 -9.08
CA ARG A 359 -3.81 13.50 -9.84
C ARG A 359 -4.17 14.78 -9.09
N ARG A 360 -5.32 14.82 -8.42
CA ARG A 360 -5.78 15.97 -7.63
C ARG A 360 -4.78 16.36 -6.52
N TRP A 361 -4.18 15.39 -5.85
CA TRP A 361 -3.23 15.63 -4.76
C TRP A 361 -1.88 16.12 -5.28
N ILE A 362 -1.49 15.68 -6.48
CA ILE A 362 -0.32 16.21 -7.19
C ILE A 362 -0.51 17.70 -7.48
N LEU A 363 -1.68 18.08 -8.01
CA LEU A 363 -2.01 19.49 -8.31
C LEU A 363 -2.09 20.35 -7.04
N ALA A 364 -2.75 19.86 -5.98
CA ALA A 364 -2.80 20.52 -4.68
C ALA A 364 -1.40 20.76 -4.08
N THR A 365 -0.52 19.76 -4.15
CA THR A 365 0.85 19.88 -3.62
C THR A 365 1.67 20.87 -4.44
N LEU A 366 1.57 20.83 -5.77
CA LEU A 366 2.24 21.80 -6.65
C LEU A 366 1.80 23.24 -6.35
N ALA A 367 0.51 23.45 -6.10
CA ALA A 367 -0.01 24.76 -5.69
C ALA A 367 0.59 25.21 -4.34
N ASN A 368 0.54 24.37 -3.31
CA ASN A 368 1.06 24.69 -1.98
C ASN A 368 2.59 24.92 -1.98
N CYS A 369 3.35 24.11 -2.73
CA CYS A 369 4.79 24.32 -2.88
C CYS A 369 5.08 25.65 -3.57
N SER A 370 4.36 25.99 -4.64
CA SER A 370 4.53 27.26 -5.37
C SER A 370 4.22 28.46 -4.47
N TYR A 371 3.11 28.41 -3.72
CA TYR A 371 2.80 29.45 -2.73
C TYR A 371 3.88 29.57 -1.66
N GLY A 372 4.39 28.45 -1.14
CA GLY A 372 5.46 28.42 -0.14
C GLY A 372 6.80 28.97 -0.65
N LEU A 373 7.01 28.98 -1.97
CA LEU A 373 8.16 29.60 -2.62
C LEU A 373 7.93 31.08 -2.99
N GLY A 374 6.72 31.60 -2.79
CA GLY A 374 6.32 32.95 -3.14
C GLY A 374 5.88 33.14 -4.61
N GLU A 375 5.69 32.05 -5.35
CA GLU A 375 5.29 32.03 -6.75
C GLU A 375 3.76 32.07 -6.89
N GLU A 376 3.16 33.22 -6.54
CA GLU A 376 1.70 33.38 -6.44
C GLU A 376 0.94 33.03 -7.73
N THR A 377 1.45 33.43 -8.90
CA THR A 377 0.81 33.14 -10.20
C THR A 377 0.80 31.65 -10.49
N VAL A 378 1.94 30.98 -10.30
CA VAL A 378 2.08 29.53 -10.53
C VAL A 378 1.20 28.74 -9.54
N GLY A 379 1.19 29.16 -8.26
CA GLY A 379 0.31 28.58 -7.25
C GLY A 379 -1.18 28.69 -7.61
N ALA A 380 -1.60 29.83 -8.13
CA ALA A 380 -2.99 30.05 -8.56
C ALA A 380 -3.39 29.19 -9.76
N GLU A 381 -2.48 28.95 -10.72
CA GLU A 381 -2.73 28.06 -11.85
C GLU A 381 -2.97 26.61 -11.41
N PHE A 382 -2.11 26.08 -10.54
CA PHE A 382 -2.27 24.73 -10.00
C PHE A 382 -3.49 24.60 -9.08
N GLU A 383 -3.80 25.64 -8.31
CA GLU A 383 -5.02 25.69 -7.51
C GLU A 383 -6.28 25.59 -8.37
N ALA A 384 -6.34 26.35 -9.47
CA ALA A 384 -7.45 26.29 -10.40
C ALA A 384 -7.58 24.89 -11.02
N ALA A 385 -6.45 24.26 -11.38
CA ALA A 385 -6.44 22.89 -11.88
C ALA A 385 -6.93 21.88 -10.82
N PHE A 386 -6.50 22.01 -9.56
CA PHE A 386 -6.98 21.17 -8.46
C PHE A 386 -8.50 21.27 -8.28
N TYR A 387 -9.06 22.48 -8.24
CA TYR A 387 -10.51 22.65 -8.15
C TYR A 387 -11.25 22.15 -9.39
N GLY A 388 -10.60 22.16 -10.57
CA GLY A 388 -11.10 21.55 -11.80
C GLY A 388 -11.31 20.04 -11.72
N GLU A 389 -10.60 19.34 -10.82
CA GLU A 389 -10.79 17.91 -10.55
C GLU A 389 -12.03 17.62 -9.69
N ASN A 390 -12.82 18.64 -9.32
CA ASN A 390 -14.00 18.53 -8.46
C ASN A 390 -13.73 17.81 -7.12
N PRO A 391 -12.75 18.26 -6.32
CA PRO A 391 -12.40 17.61 -5.06
C PRO A 391 -13.57 17.62 -4.06
N ALA A 392 -13.65 16.58 -3.24
CA ALA A 392 -14.61 16.47 -2.15
C ALA A 392 -14.34 17.53 -1.06
N ASN A 393 -15.32 17.80 -0.19
CA ASN A 393 -15.22 18.87 0.81
C ASN A 393 -14.01 18.71 1.74
N TRP A 394 -13.80 17.51 2.28
CA TRP A 394 -12.66 17.23 3.15
C TRP A 394 -11.30 17.43 2.43
N GLU A 395 -11.24 17.17 1.13
CA GLU A 395 -10.04 17.38 0.31
C GLU A 395 -9.75 18.88 0.15
N ARG A 396 -10.80 19.68 -0.06
CA ARG A 396 -10.70 21.15 -0.12
C ARG A 396 -10.25 21.73 1.20
N GLU A 397 -10.79 21.26 2.32
CA GLU A 397 -10.40 21.70 3.66
C GLU A 397 -8.93 21.38 3.94
N THR A 398 -8.50 20.17 3.59
CA THR A 398 -7.10 19.74 3.71
C THR A 398 -6.18 20.64 2.88
N TYR A 399 -6.54 20.89 1.61
CA TYR A 399 -5.81 21.79 0.73
C TYR A 399 -5.69 23.21 1.31
N LEU A 400 -6.81 23.79 1.75
CA LEU A 400 -6.86 25.15 2.30
C LEU A 400 -5.96 25.30 3.53
N SER A 401 -5.93 24.30 4.41
CA SER A 401 -5.03 24.28 5.57
C SER A 401 -3.55 24.34 5.14
N GLY A 402 -3.18 23.53 4.15
CA GLY A 402 -1.84 23.54 3.56
C GLY A 402 -1.49 24.87 2.88
N LYS A 403 -2.43 25.44 2.12
CA LYS A 403 -2.26 26.75 1.46
C LYS A 403 -1.99 27.85 2.47
N ILE A 404 -2.77 27.92 3.55
CA ILE A 404 -2.59 28.93 4.61
C ILE A 404 -1.19 28.82 5.22
N ALA A 405 -0.75 27.60 5.55
CA ALA A 405 0.59 27.38 6.10
C ALA A 405 1.68 27.82 5.12
N ALA A 406 1.57 27.43 3.85
CA ALA A 406 2.53 27.78 2.81
C ALA A 406 2.63 29.30 2.58
N LYS A 407 1.49 30.01 2.48
CA LYS A 407 1.48 31.46 2.28
C LYS A 407 2.03 32.22 3.49
N ASN A 408 1.73 31.76 4.71
CA ASN A 408 2.30 32.33 5.92
C ASN A 408 3.82 32.19 5.97
N ALA A 409 4.35 31.02 5.58
CA ALA A 409 5.79 30.80 5.47
C ALA A 409 6.44 31.74 4.43
N ALA A 410 5.85 31.88 3.24
CA ALA A 410 6.36 32.74 2.19
C ALA A 410 6.33 34.24 2.54
N ALA A 411 5.34 34.70 3.31
CA ALA A 411 5.29 36.07 3.78
C ALA A 411 6.47 36.43 4.69
N ARG A 412 6.93 35.48 5.51
CA ARG A 412 8.04 35.64 6.46
C ARG A 412 9.43 35.59 5.81
N LEU A 413 9.55 35.14 4.57
CA LEU A 413 10.80 35.22 3.81
C LEU A 413 11.05 36.62 3.22
N ARG A 414 10.02 37.48 3.19
CA ARG A 414 10.09 38.84 2.64
C ARG A 414 10.42 39.90 3.71
N HIS A 415 10.51 39.48 4.97
CA HIS A 415 10.81 40.29 6.15
C HIS A 415 11.98 39.67 6.91
#